data_AF-A0A7R7Y1I3-F1
#
_entry.id   AF-A0A7R7Y1I3-F1
#
_cell.length_a   1.000
_cell.length_b   1.000
_cell.length_c   1.000
_cell.angle_alpha   90.00
_cell.angle_beta   90.00
_cell.angle_gamma   90.00
#
_symmetry.space_group_name_H-M   'P 1'
#
loop_
_entity.id
_entity.type
_entity.pdbx_description
1 polymer ?
#
loop_
_entity_poly.entity_id
_entity_poly.type
_entity_poly.pdbx_seq_one_letter_code
_entity_poly.pdbx_strand_id
1 'polypeptide(L)'
;MANQGPLDKKCPNWQHHGSHKHLMGPREFTYKLHLQLTQNRNKGFEPLHIRGRTGYLMKATLLSHGYTVVIKAIIKEKQHTLQAEGDNYHRLRSLQGYQIPVCLGDFEPSITYWYHGQLMAHMMVLSWSGTRLQRIISKENLNFFHKERGRALKALKEHGAEHKDKEWRNILWDEQTRSLVVVDLEDMEWLKRPRPLQPTSGNSLGRGLVQRQKNKRRCLSSLAAACKS
;
A
#
# COMPACT_ATOMS: atom_id res chain seq x y z
N MET A 1 -13.75 3.98 4.79
CA MET A 1 -12.84 4.51 5.82
C MET A 1 -11.59 5.14 5.19
N ALA A 2 -10.91 4.47 4.25
CA ALA A 2 -9.70 4.95 3.56
C ALA A 2 -9.80 6.37 2.97
N ASN A 3 -10.92 6.69 2.31
CA ASN A 3 -11.11 7.94 1.57
C ASN A 3 -12.29 8.78 2.09
N GLN A 4 -12.88 8.42 3.25
CA GLN A 4 -14.12 9.03 3.78
C GLN A 4 -15.26 9.15 2.74
N GLY A 5 -15.23 8.28 1.73
CA GLY A 5 -16.18 8.28 0.62
C GLY A 5 -17.58 7.81 1.03
N PRO A 6 -18.54 7.86 0.07
CA PRO A 6 -19.87 7.32 0.27
C PRO A 6 -19.79 5.84 0.67
N LEU A 7 -20.69 5.46 1.57
CA LEU A 7 -20.77 4.09 2.06
C LEU A 7 -21.27 3.16 0.96
N ASP A 8 -20.72 1.95 0.92
CA ASP A 8 -21.30 0.86 0.16
C ASP A 8 -22.63 0.45 0.82
N LYS A 9 -23.74 0.53 0.08
CA LYS A 9 -25.08 0.11 0.54
C LYS A 9 -25.13 -1.38 0.92
N LYS A 10 -24.18 -2.18 0.44
CA LYS A 10 -24.04 -3.60 0.80
C LYS A 10 -23.10 -3.84 1.99
N CYS A 11 -22.53 -2.78 2.58
CA CYS A 11 -21.67 -2.93 3.74
C CYS A 11 -22.46 -3.59 4.87
N PRO A 12 -21.99 -4.72 5.43
CA PRO A 12 -22.70 -5.38 6.54
C PRO A 12 -22.79 -4.49 7.78
N ASN A 13 -21.95 -3.47 7.88
CA ASN A 13 -21.97 -2.48 8.95
C ASN A 13 -22.78 -1.23 8.60
N TRP A 14 -23.57 -1.21 7.50
CA TRP A 14 -24.33 -0.05 7.01
C TRP A 14 -25.03 0.73 8.14
N GLN A 15 -25.74 0.02 9.03
CA GLN A 15 -26.49 0.61 10.13
C GLN A 15 -25.60 1.24 11.22
N HIS A 16 -24.37 0.75 11.40
CA HIS A 16 -23.42 1.26 12.39
C HIS A 16 -22.69 2.54 11.95
N HIS A 17 -22.88 2.98 10.71
CA HIS A 17 -22.18 4.15 10.19
C HIS A 17 -22.80 5.49 10.61
N GLY A 18 -24.04 5.50 11.11
CA GLY A 18 -24.75 6.71 11.58
C GLY A 18 -24.99 7.82 10.53
N SER A 19 -24.49 7.66 9.30
CA SER A 19 -24.64 8.59 8.18
C SER A 19 -24.41 7.87 6.84
N HIS A 20 -24.49 8.57 5.70
CA HIS A 20 -24.19 8.03 4.35
C HIS A 20 -22.69 8.03 3.99
N LYS A 21 -21.81 8.48 4.89
CA LYS A 21 -20.34 8.50 4.71
C LYS A 21 -19.64 7.87 5.92
N HIS A 22 -18.40 7.47 5.73
CA HIS A 22 -17.56 7.11 6.87
C HIS A 22 -17.19 8.37 7.65
N LEU A 23 -17.80 8.55 8.84
CA LEU A 23 -17.53 9.68 9.73
C LEU A 23 -16.10 9.66 10.30
N MET A 24 -15.48 8.48 10.37
CA MET A 24 -14.14 8.29 10.93
C MET A 24 -13.10 8.11 9.83
N GLY A 25 -12.06 8.94 9.87
CA GLY A 25 -10.88 8.80 9.01
C GLY A 25 -9.89 7.75 9.50
N PRO A 26 -8.92 7.33 8.66
CA PRO A 26 -7.92 6.32 9.06
C PRO A 26 -7.11 6.70 10.29
N ARG A 27 -6.68 7.97 10.40
CA ARG A 27 -5.92 8.47 11.57
C ARG A 27 -6.71 8.37 12.88
N GLU A 28 -7.96 8.81 12.86
CA GLU A 28 -8.84 8.76 14.03
C GLU A 28 -9.15 7.31 14.42
N PHE A 29 -9.37 6.44 13.43
CA PHE A 29 -9.56 5.01 13.65
C PHE A 29 -8.38 4.37 14.35
N THR A 30 -7.18 4.58 13.79
CA THR A 30 -5.92 4.03 14.32
C THR A 30 -5.66 4.55 15.73
N TYR A 31 -5.90 5.84 15.99
CA TYR A 31 -5.79 6.43 17.33
C TYR A 31 -6.77 5.80 18.34
N LYS A 32 -8.05 5.66 17.98
CA LYS A 32 -9.06 5.03 18.85
C LYS A 32 -8.74 3.56 19.14
N LEU A 33 -8.24 2.83 18.15
CA LEU A 33 -7.83 1.44 18.31
C LEU A 33 -6.61 1.31 19.24
N HIS A 34 -5.64 2.20 19.11
CA HIS A 34 -4.48 2.28 19.99
C HIS A 34 -4.87 2.61 21.44
N LEU A 35 -5.79 3.57 21.65
CA LEU A 35 -6.33 3.85 22.98
C LEU A 35 -7.03 2.62 23.59
N GLN A 36 -7.84 1.90 22.80
CA GLN A 36 -8.51 0.68 23.24
C GLN A 36 -7.49 -0.39 23.66
N LEU A 37 -6.40 -0.56 22.90
CA LEU A 37 -5.32 -1.48 23.22
C LEU A 37 -4.65 -1.13 24.56
N THR A 38 -4.35 0.15 24.77
CA THR A 38 -3.73 0.65 26.00
C THR A 38 -4.62 0.45 27.22
N GLN A 39 -5.93 0.63 27.06
CA GLN A 39 -6.90 0.41 28.14
C GLN A 39 -7.08 -1.07 28.48
N ASN A 40 -7.24 -1.93 27.48
CA ASN A 40 -7.43 -3.35 27.69
C ASN A 40 -7.04 -4.18 26.45
N ARG A 41 -5.88 -4.83 26.52
CA ARG A 41 -5.36 -5.67 25.45
C ARG A 41 -6.19 -6.91 25.10
N ASN A 42 -7.17 -7.29 25.92
CA ASN A 42 -8.01 -8.47 25.71
C ASN A 42 -9.40 -8.12 25.17
N LYS A 43 -9.80 -6.83 25.19
CA LYS A 43 -11.13 -6.41 24.75
C LYS A 43 -11.09 -5.97 23.29
N GLY A 44 -11.70 -6.78 22.43
CA GLY A 44 -11.76 -6.52 20.99
C GLY A 44 -10.46 -6.85 20.26
N PHE A 45 -9.53 -7.60 20.86
CA PHE A 45 -8.32 -8.08 20.21
C PHE A 45 -8.24 -9.60 20.33
N GLU A 46 -8.02 -10.26 19.20
CA GLU A 46 -8.00 -11.72 19.06
C GLU A 46 -6.73 -12.11 18.29
N PRO A 47 -5.70 -12.67 18.94
CA PRO A 47 -4.53 -13.17 18.24
C PRO A 47 -4.94 -14.27 17.26
N LEU A 48 -4.52 -14.16 16.00
CA LEU A 48 -4.87 -15.16 14.99
C LEU A 48 -3.95 -16.38 15.03
N HIS A 49 -2.91 -16.34 15.88
CA HIS A 49 -1.83 -17.34 15.94
C HIS A 49 -1.14 -17.57 14.58
N ILE A 50 -1.24 -16.58 13.69
CA ILE A 50 -0.54 -16.60 12.42
C ILE A 50 0.75 -15.80 12.56
N ARG A 51 1.87 -16.50 12.43
CA ARG A 51 3.19 -15.90 12.30
C ARG A 51 3.49 -15.66 10.81
N GLY A 52 3.58 -14.40 10.43
CA GLY A 52 4.10 -13.98 9.13
C GLY A 52 5.63 -13.94 9.14
N ARG A 53 6.24 -13.50 8.03
CA ARG A 53 7.70 -13.35 7.92
C ARG A 53 8.26 -12.32 8.91
N THR A 54 7.52 -11.24 9.11
CA THR A 54 7.99 -10.06 9.86
C THR A 54 7.35 -9.91 11.24
N GLY A 55 6.23 -10.58 11.50
CA GLY A 55 5.53 -10.44 12.75
C GLY A 55 4.31 -11.34 12.88
N TYR A 56 3.38 -10.94 13.74
CA TYR A 56 2.18 -11.69 14.09
C TYR A 56 0.93 -10.94 13.66
N LEU A 57 -0.07 -11.70 13.23
CA LEU A 57 -1.38 -11.16 12.91
C LEU A 57 -2.33 -11.31 14.09
N MET A 58 -3.09 -10.26 14.36
CA MET A 58 -4.24 -10.30 15.25
C MET A 58 -5.43 -9.65 14.57
N LYS A 59 -6.63 -10.12 14.90
CA LYS A 59 -7.87 -9.47 14.56
C LYS A 59 -8.18 -8.46 15.64
N ALA A 60 -8.61 -7.27 15.23
CA ALA A 60 -8.98 -6.21 16.14
C ALA A 60 -10.35 -5.64 15.75
N THR A 61 -11.21 -5.43 16.73
CA THR A 61 -12.54 -4.82 16.58
C THR A 61 -12.59 -3.54 17.39
N LEU A 62 -12.81 -2.41 16.73
CA LEU A 62 -13.06 -1.15 17.42
C LEU A 62 -14.47 -1.19 18.04
N LEU A 63 -14.55 -1.45 19.34
CA LEU A 63 -15.80 -1.81 20.01
C LEU A 63 -16.86 -0.71 19.95
N SER A 64 -16.44 0.56 19.91
CA SER A 64 -17.35 1.70 19.81
C SER A 64 -18.11 1.78 18.49
N HIS A 65 -17.64 1.12 17.43
CA HIS A 65 -18.20 1.25 16.08
C HIS A 65 -18.41 -0.09 15.34
N GLY A 66 -17.95 -1.21 15.91
CA GLY A 66 -18.09 -2.55 15.32
C GLY A 66 -17.17 -2.84 14.11
N TYR A 67 -16.28 -1.93 13.75
CA TYR A 67 -15.33 -2.16 12.66
C TYR A 67 -14.27 -3.18 13.03
N THR A 68 -14.08 -4.17 12.16
CA THR A 68 -13.05 -5.20 12.31
C THR A 68 -11.93 -5.02 11.29
N VAL A 69 -10.69 -5.14 11.77
CA VAL A 69 -9.45 -4.98 11.01
C VAL A 69 -8.46 -6.09 11.39
N VAL A 70 -7.39 -6.21 10.62
CA VAL A 70 -6.22 -7.02 10.95
C VAL A 70 -5.10 -6.09 11.38
N ILE A 71 -4.44 -6.39 12.49
CA ILE A 71 -3.21 -5.74 12.90
C ILE A 71 -2.04 -6.68 12.63
N LYS A 72 -1.03 -6.17 11.93
CA LYS A 72 0.28 -6.79 11.79
C LYS A 72 1.20 -6.20 12.86
N ALA A 73 1.42 -6.95 13.93
CA ALA A 73 2.28 -6.58 15.04
C ALA A 73 3.69 -7.14 14.80
N ILE A 74 4.70 -6.30 14.93
CA ILE A 74 6.07 -6.62 14.52
C ILE A 74 7.08 -6.24 15.60
N ILE A 75 8.19 -6.98 15.62
CA ILE A 75 9.31 -6.76 16.52
C ILE A 75 10.20 -5.60 16.03
N LYS A 76 10.95 -5.00 16.96
CA LYS A 76 11.79 -3.83 16.69
C LYS A 76 12.81 -4.07 15.56
N GLU A 77 13.37 -5.27 15.50
CA GLU A 77 14.37 -5.67 14.50
C GLU A 77 13.81 -5.67 13.07
N LYS A 78 12.49 -5.70 12.91
CA LYS A 78 11.78 -5.73 11.61
C LYS A 78 11.09 -4.40 11.27
N GLN A 79 11.34 -3.33 12.03
CA GLN A 79 10.74 -2.01 11.80
C GLN A 79 11.00 -1.46 10.38
N HIS A 80 12.21 -1.63 9.85
CA HIS A 80 12.55 -1.20 8.48
C HIS A 80 11.66 -1.87 7.42
N THR A 81 11.27 -3.13 7.65
CA THR A 81 10.40 -3.87 6.74
C THR A 81 8.97 -3.33 6.77
N LEU A 82 8.49 -2.88 7.94
CA LEU A 82 7.19 -2.21 8.06
C LEU A 82 7.12 -0.91 7.28
N GLN A 83 8.18 -0.10 7.40
CA GLN A 83 8.25 1.18 6.72
C GLN A 83 8.20 0.97 5.21
N ALA A 84 8.97 0.00 4.69
CA ALA A 84 8.92 -0.38 3.29
C ALA A 84 7.51 -0.85 2.87
N GLU A 85 6.85 -1.68 3.67
CA GLU A 85 5.48 -2.13 3.39
C GLU A 85 4.47 -0.96 3.41
N GLY A 86 4.56 -0.06 4.38
CA GLY A 86 3.72 1.14 4.49
C GLY A 86 3.91 2.09 3.30
N ASP A 87 5.15 2.30 2.86
CA ASP A 87 5.48 3.06 1.65
C ASP A 87 4.89 2.42 0.39
N ASN A 88 4.91 1.08 0.31
CA ASN A 88 4.32 0.36 -0.81
C ASN A 88 2.79 0.52 -0.83
N TYR A 89 2.11 0.43 0.30
CA TYR A 89 0.68 0.76 0.41
C TYR A 89 0.39 2.21 -0.02
N HIS A 90 1.24 3.16 0.38
CA HIS A 90 1.08 4.57 0.01
C HIS A 90 1.21 4.78 -1.52
N ARG A 91 2.21 4.16 -2.14
CA ARG A 91 2.44 4.25 -3.60
C ARG A 91 1.36 3.54 -4.41
N LEU A 92 0.79 2.47 -3.87
CA LEU A 92 -0.28 1.66 -4.51
C LEU A 92 -1.68 2.08 -4.05
N ARG A 93 -1.89 3.34 -3.68
CA ARG A 93 -3.15 3.84 -3.13
C ARG A 93 -4.39 3.51 -3.98
N SER A 94 -4.25 3.49 -5.32
CA SER A 94 -5.32 3.14 -6.26
C SER A 94 -5.77 1.68 -6.20
N LEU A 95 -4.90 0.78 -5.72
CA LEU A 95 -5.18 -0.66 -5.62
C LEU A 95 -5.79 -1.07 -4.28
N GLN A 96 -5.74 -0.19 -3.27
CA GLN A 96 -6.24 -0.49 -1.93
C GLN A 96 -7.75 -0.71 -1.92
N GLY A 97 -8.17 -1.82 -1.32
CA GLY A 97 -9.56 -2.27 -1.27
C GLY A 97 -9.99 -3.09 -2.49
N TYR A 98 -9.07 -3.31 -3.44
CA TYR A 98 -9.30 -4.15 -4.62
C TYR A 98 -8.24 -5.24 -4.70
N GLN A 99 -7.04 -4.92 -5.20
CA GLN A 99 -5.96 -5.90 -5.38
C GLN A 99 -5.04 -6.00 -4.17
N ILE A 100 -5.09 -5.05 -3.25
CA ILE A 100 -4.34 -5.09 -1.98
C ILE A 100 -5.24 -4.61 -0.82
N PRO A 101 -4.92 -4.95 0.44
CA PRO A 101 -5.65 -4.43 1.60
C PRO A 101 -5.63 -2.90 1.66
N VAL A 102 -6.60 -2.33 2.37
CA VAL A 102 -6.54 -0.93 2.78
C VAL A 102 -5.63 -0.84 4.01
N CYS A 103 -4.53 -0.11 3.89
CA CYS A 103 -3.76 0.33 5.04
C CYS A 103 -4.42 1.57 5.67
N LEU A 104 -4.76 1.46 6.96
CA LEU A 104 -5.36 2.54 7.76
C LEU A 104 -4.32 3.35 8.55
N GLY A 105 -3.08 2.89 8.54
CA GLY A 105 -1.94 3.49 9.24
C GLY A 105 -1.28 2.50 10.19
N ASP A 106 -0.41 3.01 11.02
CA ASP A 106 0.37 2.26 11.99
C ASP A 106 0.56 3.06 13.28
N PHE A 107 0.98 2.39 14.35
CA PHE A 107 1.29 3.00 15.64
C PHE A 107 2.31 2.17 16.43
N GLU A 108 3.01 2.84 17.34
CA GLU A 108 3.80 2.22 18.41
C GLU A 108 2.88 1.98 19.63
N PRO A 109 2.75 0.74 20.14
CA PRO A 109 1.95 0.47 21.33
C PRO A 109 2.51 1.25 22.53
N SER A 110 1.66 2.01 23.24
CA SER A 110 2.06 2.74 24.46
C SER A 110 2.14 1.85 25.70
N ILE A 111 1.95 0.54 25.51
CA ILE A 111 2.06 -0.49 26.53
C ILE A 111 3.08 -1.53 26.09
N THR A 112 3.71 -2.20 27.06
CA THR A 112 4.54 -3.36 26.77
C THR A 112 3.65 -4.50 26.27
N TYR A 113 3.77 -4.84 24.98
CA TYR A 113 2.97 -5.89 24.36
C TYR A 113 3.84 -7.11 24.02
N TRP A 114 3.82 -8.12 24.88
CA TRP A 114 4.51 -9.39 24.64
C TRP A 114 3.60 -10.38 23.93
N TYR A 115 4.13 -11.04 22.91
CA TYR A 115 3.45 -12.12 22.21
C TYR A 115 4.46 -13.20 21.81
N HIS A 116 4.19 -14.46 22.21
CA HIS A 116 5.11 -15.59 22.07
C HIS A 116 6.57 -15.27 22.45
N GLY A 117 6.77 -14.57 23.57
CA GLY A 117 8.10 -14.23 24.09
C GLY A 117 8.83 -13.14 23.30
N GLN A 118 8.14 -12.43 22.39
CA GLN A 118 8.69 -11.30 21.65
C GLN A 118 7.94 -10.01 21.97
N LEU A 119 8.68 -8.91 22.09
CA LEU A 119 8.11 -7.58 22.32
C LEU A 119 7.65 -6.98 20.99
N MET A 120 6.36 -6.70 20.87
CA MET A 120 5.79 -6.03 19.70
C MET A 120 6.05 -4.53 19.83
N ALA A 121 6.82 -3.98 18.88
CA ALA A 121 7.27 -2.60 18.89
C ALA A 121 6.44 -1.70 17.98
N HIS A 122 5.90 -2.24 16.88
CA HIS A 122 5.05 -1.50 15.94
C HIS A 122 3.86 -2.34 15.52
N MET A 123 2.75 -1.67 15.18
CA MET A 123 1.51 -2.28 14.77
C MET A 123 0.95 -1.56 13.55
N MET A 124 0.86 -2.25 12.41
CA MET A 124 0.22 -1.75 11.19
C MET A 124 -1.23 -2.25 11.11
N VAL A 125 -2.15 -1.36 10.78
CA VAL A 125 -3.59 -1.61 10.73
C VAL A 125 -4.04 -1.76 9.28
N LEU A 126 -4.52 -2.95 8.93
CA LEU A 126 -4.96 -3.33 7.59
C LEU A 126 -6.44 -3.73 7.61
N SER A 127 -7.16 -3.48 6.52
CA SER A 127 -8.51 -4.02 6.35
C SER A 127 -8.51 -5.54 6.34
N TRP A 128 -9.63 -6.13 6.72
CA TRP A 128 -9.90 -7.52 6.39
C TRP A 128 -10.00 -7.67 4.86
N SER A 129 -9.37 -8.71 4.30
CA SER A 129 -9.24 -8.90 2.85
C SER A 129 -9.58 -10.32 2.39
N GLY A 130 -10.37 -11.05 3.18
CA GLY A 130 -10.94 -12.34 2.79
C GLY A 130 -10.21 -13.56 3.34
N THR A 131 -10.39 -14.70 2.68
CA THR A 131 -9.91 -16.01 3.13
C THR A 131 -8.62 -16.39 2.42
N ARG A 132 -7.64 -16.92 3.15
CA ARG A 132 -6.39 -17.42 2.55
C ARG A 132 -6.67 -18.44 1.47
N LEU A 133 -6.14 -18.18 0.28
CA LEU A 133 -6.41 -19.01 -0.89
C LEU A 133 -5.92 -20.45 -0.69
N GLN A 134 -4.81 -20.62 0.04
CA GLN A 134 -4.30 -21.94 0.43
C GLN A 134 -5.33 -22.85 1.13
N ARG A 135 -6.37 -22.29 1.77
CA ARG A 135 -7.42 -23.07 2.46
C ARG A 135 -8.55 -23.53 1.55
N ILE A 136 -8.72 -22.91 0.38
CA ILE A 136 -9.87 -23.13 -0.51
C ILE A 136 -9.47 -23.62 -1.91
N ILE A 137 -8.20 -23.50 -2.27
CA ILE A 137 -7.68 -23.97 -3.55
C ILE A 137 -7.71 -25.49 -3.62
N SER A 138 -8.23 -26.02 -4.72
CA SER A 138 -8.37 -27.45 -4.99
C SER A 138 -8.08 -27.72 -6.47
N LYS A 139 -7.99 -28.99 -6.88
CA LYS A 139 -7.68 -29.35 -8.27
C LYS A 139 -8.76 -28.86 -9.25
N GLU A 140 -10.00 -28.85 -8.80
CA GLU A 140 -11.18 -28.51 -9.60
C GLU A 140 -11.22 -27.01 -9.95
N ASN A 141 -10.78 -26.15 -9.02
CA ASN A 141 -10.81 -24.68 -9.18
C ASN A 141 -9.44 -24.06 -9.51
N LEU A 142 -8.39 -24.89 -9.62
CA LEU A 142 -7.01 -24.46 -9.81
C LEU A 142 -6.85 -23.53 -11.04
N ASN A 143 -7.44 -23.90 -12.17
CA ASN A 143 -7.36 -23.13 -13.41
C ASN A 143 -8.01 -21.75 -13.28
N PHE A 144 -9.12 -21.66 -12.54
CA PHE A 144 -9.77 -20.38 -12.25
C PHE A 144 -8.84 -19.50 -11.42
N PHE A 145 -8.31 -20.01 -10.31
CA PHE A 145 -7.44 -19.24 -9.43
C PHE A 145 -6.09 -18.87 -10.05
N HIS A 146 -5.54 -19.67 -10.96
CA HIS A 146 -4.38 -19.26 -11.75
C HIS A 146 -4.66 -18.04 -12.63
N LYS A 147 -5.84 -17.99 -13.27
CA LYS A 147 -6.25 -16.84 -14.08
C LYS A 147 -6.46 -15.62 -13.19
N GLU A 148 -7.16 -15.75 -12.07
CA GLU A 148 -7.35 -14.66 -11.11
C GLU A 148 -6.03 -14.14 -10.57
N ARG A 149 -5.10 -15.03 -10.23
CA ARG A 149 -3.77 -14.64 -9.74
C ARG A 149 -3.03 -13.86 -10.81
N GLY A 150 -3.11 -14.30 -12.06
CA GLY A 150 -2.57 -13.58 -13.21
C GLY A 150 -3.12 -12.16 -13.30
N ARG A 151 -4.43 -11.97 -13.12
CA ARG A 151 -5.07 -10.64 -13.13
C ARG A 151 -4.59 -9.75 -11.98
N ALA A 152 -4.55 -10.27 -10.75
CA ALA A 152 -4.11 -9.51 -9.58
C ALA A 152 -2.64 -9.08 -9.70
N LEU A 153 -1.74 -9.99 -10.11
CA LEU A 153 -0.33 -9.67 -10.31
C LEU A 153 -0.10 -8.73 -11.50
N LYS A 154 -0.91 -8.84 -12.56
CA LYS A 154 -0.85 -7.92 -13.70
C LYS A 154 -1.23 -6.50 -13.27
N ALA A 155 -2.24 -6.34 -12.43
CA ALA A 155 -2.64 -5.03 -11.91
C ALA A 155 -1.49 -4.35 -11.12
N LEU A 156 -0.76 -5.10 -10.29
CA LEU A 156 0.45 -4.58 -9.63
C LEU A 156 1.50 -4.14 -10.66
N LYS A 157 1.75 -4.98 -11.68
CA LYS A 157 2.73 -4.71 -12.73
C LYS A 157 2.38 -3.46 -13.55
N GLU A 158 1.10 -3.25 -13.85
CA GLU A 158 0.59 -2.05 -14.53
C GLU A 158 0.80 -0.78 -13.70
N HIS A 159 0.89 -0.91 -12.37
CA HIS A 159 1.26 0.17 -11.45
C HIS A 159 2.78 0.28 -11.22
N GLY A 160 3.58 -0.44 -12.02
CA GLY A 160 5.04 -0.41 -11.97
C GLY A 160 5.63 -1.18 -10.79
N ALA A 161 4.87 -2.09 -10.19
CA ALA A 161 5.29 -2.84 -9.01
C ALA A 161 5.21 -4.37 -9.26
N GLU A 162 6.22 -5.09 -8.79
CA GLU A 162 6.26 -6.55 -8.85
C GLU A 162 6.42 -7.13 -7.45
N HIS A 163 5.48 -8.00 -7.06
CA HIS A 163 5.55 -8.69 -5.78
C HIS A 163 6.54 -9.85 -5.88
N LYS A 164 7.59 -9.89 -5.06
CA LYS A 164 8.61 -10.93 -5.18
C LYS A 164 8.15 -12.29 -4.66
N ASP A 165 7.28 -12.30 -3.65
CA ASP A 165 6.77 -13.53 -3.05
C ASP A 165 5.34 -13.85 -3.52
N LYS A 166 5.22 -14.46 -4.71
CA LYS A 166 3.94 -14.72 -5.41
C LYS A 166 3.23 -16.00 -4.95
N GLU A 167 3.62 -16.51 -3.79
CA GLU A 167 3.14 -17.77 -3.24
C GLU A 167 1.67 -17.67 -2.79
N TRP A 168 0.94 -18.78 -2.88
CA TRP A 168 -0.49 -18.82 -2.56
C TRP A 168 -0.85 -18.41 -1.13
N ARG A 169 0.11 -18.48 -0.21
CA ARG A 169 -0.05 -18.05 1.19
C ARG A 169 -0.22 -16.53 1.33
N ASN A 170 0.27 -15.74 0.36
CA ASN A 170 0.19 -14.27 0.34
C ASN A 170 -0.97 -13.78 -0.53
N ILE A 171 -1.91 -14.67 -0.84
CA ILE A 171 -3.06 -14.37 -1.68
C ILE A 171 -4.32 -14.76 -0.91
N LEU A 172 -5.23 -13.81 -0.81
CA LEU A 172 -6.55 -13.97 -0.20
C LEU A 172 -7.63 -13.91 -1.27
N TRP A 173 -8.71 -14.63 -1.06
CA TRP A 173 -9.94 -14.53 -1.84
C TRP A 173 -10.95 -13.67 -1.08
N ASP A 174 -11.32 -12.55 -1.67
CA ASP A 174 -12.40 -11.72 -1.18
C ASP A 174 -13.71 -12.08 -1.88
N GLU A 175 -14.64 -12.65 -1.11
CA GLU A 175 -15.95 -13.05 -1.63
C GLU A 175 -16.81 -11.84 -2.03
N GLN A 176 -16.60 -10.67 -1.42
CA GLN A 176 -17.41 -9.48 -1.70
C GLN A 176 -17.09 -8.91 -3.08
N THR A 177 -15.81 -8.74 -3.40
CA THR A 177 -15.36 -8.25 -4.71
C THR A 177 -15.17 -9.36 -5.74
N ARG A 178 -15.30 -10.64 -5.33
CA ARG A 178 -15.06 -11.82 -6.16
C ARG A 178 -13.70 -11.77 -6.85
N SER A 179 -12.69 -11.35 -6.08
CA SER A 179 -11.35 -11.08 -6.60
C SER A 179 -10.26 -11.53 -5.62
N LEU A 180 -9.04 -11.70 -6.13
CA LEU A 180 -7.87 -12.01 -5.32
C LEU A 180 -7.19 -10.74 -4.81
N VAL A 181 -6.84 -10.76 -3.54
CA VAL A 181 -6.14 -9.70 -2.83
C VAL A 181 -4.74 -10.19 -2.46
N VAL A 182 -3.71 -9.43 -2.84
CA VAL A 182 -2.31 -9.70 -2.53
C VAL A 182 -1.93 -9.03 -1.22
N VAL A 183 -1.33 -9.78 -0.29
CA VAL A 183 -0.89 -9.30 1.03
C VAL A 183 0.62 -9.45 1.21
N ASP A 184 1.15 -8.92 2.33
CA ASP A 184 2.58 -8.93 2.67
C ASP A 184 3.45 -8.18 1.65
N LEU A 185 3.17 -6.89 1.48
CA LEU A 185 3.82 -6.01 0.49
C LEU A 185 5.21 -5.53 0.93
N GLU A 186 5.88 -6.29 1.79
CA GLU A 186 7.20 -5.97 2.33
C GLU A 186 8.34 -6.12 1.32
N ASP A 187 8.20 -7.04 0.36
CA ASP A 187 9.20 -7.30 -0.68
C ASP A 187 8.63 -7.05 -2.07
N MET A 188 8.67 -5.77 -2.45
CA MET A 188 8.24 -5.28 -3.76
C MET A 188 9.45 -4.80 -4.56
N GLU A 189 9.43 -5.09 -5.86
CA GLU A 189 10.33 -4.50 -6.83
C GLU A 189 9.61 -3.42 -7.63
N TRP A 190 10.19 -2.23 -7.68
CA TRP A 190 9.66 -1.12 -8.47
C TRP A 190 10.32 -1.11 -9.84
N LEU A 191 9.50 -1.36 -10.87
CA LEU A 191 9.95 -1.36 -12.25
C LEU A 191 10.41 0.04 -12.63
N LYS A 192 11.61 0.14 -13.21
CA LYS A 192 12.09 1.40 -13.77
C LYS A 192 11.07 1.84 -14.82
N ARG A 193 10.44 3.01 -14.62
CA ARG A 193 9.63 3.62 -15.67
C ARG A 193 10.50 3.69 -16.94
N PRO A 194 10.01 3.25 -18.11
CA PRO A 194 10.64 3.65 -19.35
C PRO A 194 10.74 5.17 -19.30
N ARG A 195 11.96 5.71 -19.46
CA ARG A 195 12.09 7.15 -19.74
C ARG A 195 11.18 7.41 -20.94
N PRO A 196 10.32 8.46 -20.91
CA PRO A 196 9.64 8.88 -22.13
C PRO A 196 10.74 9.00 -23.18
N LEU A 197 10.62 8.26 -24.29
CA LEU A 197 11.53 8.41 -25.40
C LEU A 197 11.48 9.89 -25.75
N GLN A 198 12.54 10.63 -25.41
CA GLN A 198 12.71 11.97 -25.95
C GLN A 198 12.65 11.81 -27.47
N PRO A 199 11.95 12.69 -28.20
CA PRO A 199 11.94 12.65 -29.65
C PRO A 199 13.39 12.62 -30.10
N THR A 200 13.82 11.49 -30.66
CA THR A 200 15.09 11.38 -31.35
C THR A 200 15.04 12.40 -32.48
N SER A 201 15.82 13.48 -32.37
CA SER A 201 16.05 14.39 -33.48
C SER A 201 16.53 13.53 -34.65
N GLY A 202 15.71 13.44 -35.69
CA GLY A 202 15.96 12.57 -36.83
C GLY A 202 17.37 12.79 -37.39
N ASN A 203 18.05 11.68 -37.66
CA ASN A 203 19.29 11.66 -38.42
C ASN A 203 19.06 12.29 -39.80
N SER A 204 19.62 13.45 -40.07
CA SER A 204 19.91 13.93 -41.41
C SER A 204 21.39 13.67 -41.72
N LEU A 205 21.66 12.52 -42.34
CA LEU A 205 22.94 12.25 -43.01
C LEU A 205 22.91 12.89 -44.40
N GLY A 206 23.85 13.80 -44.70
CA GLY A 206 24.15 14.14 -46.10
C GLY A 206 24.77 15.50 -46.40
N ARG A 207 26.10 15.58 -46.23
CA ARG A 207 27.10 16.35 -47.03
C ARG A 207 27.05 17.89 -47.10
N GLY A 208 28.20 18.50 -46.80
CA GLY A 208 28.55 19.85 -47.26
C GLY A 208 29.72 20.51 -46.51
N LEU A 209 30.95 20.04 -46.74
CA LEU A 209 32.18 20.78 -46.41
C LEU A 209 32.31 21.99 -47.35
N VAL A 210 32.26 23.24 -46.84
CA VAL A 210 32.98 24.40 -47.40
C VAL A 210 33.31 25.39 -46.28
N GLN A 211 34.60 25.68 -46.12
CA GLN A 211 35.17 26.75 -45.26
C GLN A 211 34.84 28.15 -45.81
N ARG A 212 34.66 29.16 -44.93
CA ARG A 212 35.39 30.45 -45.04
C ARG A 212 35.16 31.44 -43.89
N GLN A 213 36.26 31.74 -43.20
CA GLN A 213 36.80 33.03 -42.73
C GLN A 213 35.90 34.15 -42.16
N LYS A 214 36.28 34.55 -40.93
CA LYS A 214 36.56 35.91 -40.40
C LYS A 214 35.59 37.06 -40.77
N ASN A 215 34.99 37.65 -39.74
CA ASN A 215 35.34 39.05 -39.43
C ASN A 215 35.09 39.45 -37.97
N LYS A 216 36.10 40.13 -37.41
CA LYS A 216 36.04 40.91 -36.16
C LYS A 216 35.09 42.09 -36.35
N ARG A 217 34.34 42.44 -35.29
CA ARG A 217 34.29 43.83 -34.78
C ARG A 217 33.79 43.85 -33.33
N ARG A 218 34.42 44.74 -32.58
CA ARG A 218 34.42 44.94 -31.13
C ARG A 218 33.83 46.33 -30.90
N CYS A 219 32.90 46.48 -29.97
CA CYS A 219 32.51 47.71 -29.24
C CYS A 219 31.65 47.22 -28.05
N LEU A 220 32.14 47.14 -26.80
CA LEU A 220 32.37 48.17 -25.77
C LEU A 220 31.13 49.01 -25.38
N SER A 221 30.88 48.96 -24.05
CA SER A 221 30.13 49.90 -23.18
C SER A 221 28.62 50.02 -23.40
N SER A 222 27.71 50.13 -22.42
CA SER A 222 27.78 50.58 -21.02
C SER A 222 26.40 50.43 -20.33
N LEU A 223 26.40 50.37 -18.99
CA LEU A 223 25.37 50.84 -18.02
C LEU A 223 23.97 50.17 -18.05
N ALA A 224 23.55 49.44 -17.02
CA ALA A 224 23.09 49.85 -15.67
C ALA A 224 21.66 50.43 -15.63
N ALA A 225 20.74 49.69 -14.99
CA ALA A 225 19.58 50.11 -14.16
C ALA A 225 18.68 48.87 -13.96
N ALA A 226 18.59 48.23 -12.79
CA ALA A 226 17.80 48.65 -11.62
C ALA A 226 16.34 48.99 -11.97
N CYS A 227 15.40 48.10 -11.64
CA CYS A 227 14.52 48.30 -10.47
C CYS A 227 13.49 47.19 -10.33
N LYS A 228 13.25 46.86 -9.06
CA LYS A 228 12.21 45.99 -8.53
C LYS A 228 10.85 46.69 -8.60
N SER A 229 9.79 45.89 -8.63
CA SER A 229 8.60 46.06 -7.79
C SER A 229 8.06 44.68 -7.48
#